data_AF-A0A7R9PRJ8-F1
#
_entry.id   AF-A0A7R9PRJ8-F1
#
_cell.length_a   1.000
_cell.length_b   1.000
_cell.length_c   1.000
_cell.angle_alpha   90.00
_cell.angle_beta   90.00
_cell.angle_gamma   90.00
#
_symmetry.space_group_name_H-M   'P 1'
#
loop_
_entity.id
_entity.type
_entity.pdbx_description
1 polymer ?
#
loop_
_entity_poly.entity_id
_entity_poly.type
_entity_poly.pdbx_seq_one_letter_code
_entity_poly.pdbx_strand_id
1 'polypeptide(L)'
;FKLALLYFSVSTFLACFKLALLYFSSQVNSTRFVSYVCEQVLPRLGEVKVQEEGSNPQLELLKLFAELCTHCGALDNADAKLDKIFNKLLDYMPLPPDTDPENPNQSEPRLEFSHVECLMYAYHRLGKQSPDTLTKDQDRLKDFKLRLQYFARGIQGYIKKLREALHGKTAEELKTEENKIKVIALKTTSNINTLIKDLFHSPPSFKSVISLSWKPTTGAAKDGGTTSTGQKRHTPITFSSDSPSSKHYKTEKSQREIYQPPSGKYSTKVSSYTPYQQQSRGGRARGRGGFRGTTRGFRGGRNWRRNY
;
A
#
# COMPACT_ATOMS: atom_id res chain seq x y z
N PHE A 1 31.73 -30.35 -4.07
CA PHE A 1 32.51 -29.15 -4.44
C PHE A 1 31.66 -28.01 -5.02
N LYS A 2 30.96 -28.17 -6.16
CA LYS A 2 30.18 -27.09 -6.81
C LYS A 2 29.08 -26.46 -5.92
N LEU A 3 28.38 -27.29 -5.14
CA LEU A 3 27.35 -26.83 -4.17
C LEU A 3 27.94 -26.06 -2.98
N ALA A 4 29.11 -26.48 -2.47
CA ALA A 4 29.79 -25.79 -1.38
C ALA A 4 30.37 -24.44 -1.82
N LEU A 5 30.89 -24.35 -3.05
CA LEU A 5 31.35 -23.09 -3.65
C LEU A 5 30.18 -22.11 -3.90
N LEU A 6 29.04 -22.61 -4.38
CA LEU A 6 27.84 -21.80 -4.59
C LEU A 6 27.31 -21.29 -3.24
N TYR A 7 27.31 -22.13 -2.21
CA TYR A 7 26.90 -21.73 -0.86
C TYR A 7 27.81 -20.69 -0.23
N PHE A 8 29.13 -20.92 -0.24
CA PHE A 8 30.12 -19.96 0.26
C PHE A 8 30.01 -18.62 -0.48
N SER A 9 29.73 -18.65 -1.78
CA SER A 9 29.46 -17.46 -2.57
C SER A 9 28.18 -16.75 -2.12
N VAL A 10 27.09 -17.46 -1.85
CA VAL A 10 25.82 -16.89 -1.37
C VAL A 10 25.95 -16.30 0.04
N SER A 11 26.58 -17.00 0.98
CA SER A 11 26.77 -16.50 2.35
C SER A 11 27.65 -15.24 2.38
N THR A 12 28.73 -15.24 1.60
CA THR A 12 29.62 -14.08 1.45
C THR A 12 28.88 -12.92 0.80
N PHE A 13 28.12 -13.19 -0.26
CA PHE A 13 27.30 -12.19 -0.93
C PHE A 13 26.30 -11.54 0.03
N LEU A 14 25.55 -12.33 0.80
CA LEU A 14 24.61 -11.86 1.81
C LEU A 14 25.31 -10.96 2.86
N ALA A 15 26.48 -11.37 3.36
CA ALA A 15 27.23 -10.60 4.33
C ALA A 15 27.71 -9.25 3.76
N CYS A 16 28.30 -9.25 2.56
CA CYS A 16 28.75 -8.03 1.90
C CYS A 16 27.59 -7.07 1.61
N PHE A 17 26.45 -7.58 1.14
CA PHE A 17 25.27 -6.75 0.85
C PHE A 17 24.64 -6.20 2.13
N LYS A 18 24.59 -6.97 3.22
CA LYS A 18 24.16 -6.49 4.54
C LYS A 18 25.02 -5.33 5.04
N LEU A 19 26.33 -5.40 4.86
CA LEU A 19 27.25 -4.32 5.22
C LEU A 19 27.07 -3.09 4.32
N ALA A 20 26.98 -3.29 3.00
CA ALA A 20 26.75 -2.21 2.04
C ALA A 20 25.43 -1.47 2.34
N LEU A 21 24.40 -2.20 2.79
CA LEU A 21 23.08 -1.65 3.09
C LEU A 21 23.11 -0.55 4.16
N LEU A 22 24.05 -0.62 5.11
CA LEU A 22 24.22 0.37 6.16
C LEU A 22 24.64 1.75 5.65
N TYR A 23 25.18 1.82 4.43
CA TYR A 23 25.66 3.07 3.83
C TYR A 23 24.65 3.74 2.91
N PHE A 24 23.58 3.04 2.49
CA PHE A 24 22.59 3.63 1.61
C PHE A 24 21.65 4.57 2.35
N SER A 25 21.26 5.64 1.67
CA SER A 25 20.39 6.68 2.20
C SER A 25 19.58 7.32 1.08
N SER A 26 18.93 8.45 1.34
CA SER A 26 18.33 9.26 0.26
C SER A 26 19.37 9.91 -0.65
N GLN A 27 20.62 10.04 -0.20
CA GLN A 27 21.72 10.68 -0.92
C GLN A 27 22.68 9.66 -1.55
N VAL A 28 22.83 8.49 -0.93
CA VAL A 28 23.68 7.41 -1.42
C VAL A 28 22.81 6.30 -1.96
N ASN A 29 22.84 6.10 -3.28
CA ASN A 29 21.96 5.15 -3.96
C ASN A 29 22.53 3.72 -4.02
N SER A 30 21.61 2.76 -4.10
CA SER A 30 21.90 1.33 -4.25
C SER A 30 21.85 0.84 -5.70
N THR A 31 21.77 1.76 -6.68
CA THR A 31 21.40 1.45 -8.07
C THR A 31 22.22 0.33 -8.69
N ARG A 32 23.55 0.34 -8.50
CA ARG A 32 24.43 -0.71 -9.03
C ARG A 32 24.15 -2.09 -8.42
N PHE A 33 23.84 -2.12 -7.12
CA PHE A 33 23.49 -3.35 -6.41
C PHE A 33 22.15 -3.89 -6.92
N VAL A 34 21.15 -3.01 -7.09
CA VAL A 34 19.84 -3.37 -7.64
C VAL A 34 19.97 -3.92 -9.07
N SER A 35 20.74 -3.25 -9.94
CA SER A 35 21.00 -3.73 -11.31
C SER A 35 21.64 -5.12 -11.32
N TYR A 36 22.68 -5.33 -10.50
CA TYR A 36 23.36 -6.62 -10.39
C TYR A 36 22.41 -7.74 -9.92
N VAL A 37 21.58 -7.46 -8.91
CA VAL A 37 20.61 -8.45 -8.41
C VAL A 37 19.59 -8.82 -9.48
N CYS A 38 19.06 -7.82 -10.21
CA CYS A 38 18.12 -8.07 -11.29
C CYS A 38 18.72 -8.93 -12.41
N GLU A 39 19.99 -8.71 -12.74
CA GLU A 39 20.63 -9.34 -13.91
C GLU A 39 21.26 -10.69 -13.61
N GLN A 40 21.89 -10.85 -12.45
CA GLN A 40 22.73 -11.99 -12.13
C GLN A 40 22.14 -12.90 -11.05
N VAL A 41 21.39 -12.34 -10.10
CA VAL A 41 20.91 -13.07 -8.92
C VAL A 41 19.50 -13.63 -9.13
N LEU A 42 18.54 -12.79 -9.55
CA LEU A 42 17.14 -13.23 -9.74
C LEU A 42 17.00 -14.44 -10.68
N PRO A 43 17.68 -14.49 -11.85
CA PRO A 43 17.57 -15.64 -12.75
C PRO A 43 18.09 -16.95 -12.14
N ARG A 44 19.05 -16.87 -11.21
CA ARG A 44 19.70 -18.02 -10.57
C ARG A 44 19.14 -18.33 -9.19
N LEU A 45 18.10 -17.62 -8.74
CA LEU A 45 17.56 -17.78 -7.39
C LEU A 45 17.12 -19.23 -7.12
N GLY A 46 16.58 -19.92 -8.12
CA GLY A 46 16.16 -21.33 -8.01
C GLY A 46 17.30 -22.32 -7.78
N GLU A 47 18.54 -21.95 -8.07
CA GLU A 47 19.73 -22.80 -7.83
C GLU A 47 20.20 -22.75 -6.37
N VAL A 48 19.74 -21.76 -5.60
CA VAL A 48 20.11 -21.56 -4.19
C VAL A 48 19.34 -22.58 -3.34
N LYS A 49 20.04 -23.61 -2.86
CA LYS A 49 19.44 -24.68 -2.04
C LYS A 49 19.34 -24.30 -0.57
N VAL A 50 18.22 -24.69 0.06
CA VAL A 50 18.04 -24.72 1.52
C VAL A 50 18.88 -25.88 2.08
N GLN A 51 19.73 -25.62 3.06
CA GLN A 51 20.66 -26.62 3.62
C GLN A 51 20.37 -26.96 5.09
N GLU A 52 19.88 -26.00 5.87
CA GLU A 52 19.55 -26.17 7.29
C GLU A 52 18.05 -25.96 7.50
N GLU A 53 17.43 -26.79 8.34
CA GLU A 53 16.05 -26.60 8.78
C GLU A 53 15.91 -25.21 9.44
N GLY A 54 15.22 -24.29 8.75
CA GLY A 54 14.96 -22.93 9.23
C GLY A 54 15.75 -21.81 8.52
N SER A 55 16.81 -22.12 7.75
CA SER A 55 17.53 -21.11 6.96
C SER A 55 17.03 -21.08 5.51
N ASN A 56 16.29 -20.02 5.15
CA ASN A 56 15.87 -19.79 3.76
C ASN A 56 16.74 -18.70 3.11
N PRO A 57 17.88 -19.05 2.49
CA PRO A 57 18.78 -18.09 1.86
C PRO A 57 18.14 -17.36 0.66
N GLN A 58 17.20 -18.00 -0.03
CA GLN A 58 16.45 -17.34 -1.12
C GLN A 58 15.62 -16.18 -0.56
N LEU A 59 14.89 -16.42 0.52
CA LEU A 59 14.10 -15.38 1.17
C LEU A 59 15.00 -14.26 1.72
N GLU A 60 16.14 -14.58 2.33
CA GLU A 60 17.09 -13.56 2.81
C GLU A 60 17.66 -12.70 1.67
N LEU A 61 17.97 -13.30 0.51
CA LEU A 61 18.36 -12.56 -0.69
C LEU A 61 17.26 -11.62 -1.16
N LEU A 62 16.00 -12.10 -1.20
CA LEU A 62 14.86 -11.28 -1.61
C LEU A 62 14.56 -10.15 -0.62
N LYS A 63 14.70 -10.39 0.69
CA LYS A 63 14.56 -9.34 1.70
C LYS A 63 15.60 -8.25 1.50
N LEU A 64 16.87 -8.62 1.31
CA LEU A 64 17.94 -7.66 1.01
C LEU A 64 17.65 -6.91 -0.29
N PHE A 65 17.20 -7.61 -1.32
CA PHE A 65 16.84 -6.96 -2.59
C PHE A 65 15.73 -5.93 -2.42
N ALA A 66 14.66 -6.26 -1.68
CA ALA A 66 13.57 -5.35 -1.39
C ALA A 66 14.07 -4.11 -0.62
N GLU A 67 14.96 -4.29 0.35
CA GLU A 67 15.58 -3.18 1.07
C GLU A 67 16.49 -2.33 0.18
N LEU A 68 17.29 -2.93 -0.71
CA LEU A 68 18.09 -2.16 -1.66
C LEU A 68 17.20 -1.29 -2.56
N CYS A 69 16.03 -1.80 -2.98
CA CYS A 69 15.10 -1.04 -3.82
C CYS A 69 14.60 0.26 -3.16
N THR A 70 14.60 0.37 -1.82
CA THR A 70 14.18 1.60 -1.12
C THR A 70 15.08 2.79 -1.49
N HIS A 71 16.38 2.53 -1.65
CA HIS A 71 17.44 3.49 -1.94
C HIS A 71 17.89 3.49 -3.40
N CYS A 72 17.13 2.84 -4.30
CA CYS A 72 17.48 2.82 -5.71
C CYS A 72 17.28 4.19 -6.34
N GLY A 73 18.30 4.69 -7.03
CA GLY A 73 18.21 5.87 -7.88
C GLY A 73 17.63 5.52 -9.26
N ALA A 74 17.86 6.37 -10.25
CA ALA A 74 17.45 6.13 -11.63
C ALA A 74 18.14 4.87 -12.20
N LEU A 75 17.36 3.91 -12.68
CA LEU A 75 17.84 2.69 -13.32
C LEU A 75 18.00 2.89 -14.82
N ASP A 76 19.17 2.50 -15.32
CA ASP A 76 19.38 2.20 -16.73
C ASP A 76 18.54 0.97 -17.14
N ASN A 77 17.97 0.96 -18.35
CA ASN A 77 17.18 -0.15 -18.86
C ASN A 77 16.11 -0.65 -17.87
N ALA A 78 15.41 0.29 -17.22
CA ALA A 78 14.44 0.00 -16.18
C ALA A 78 13.38 -1.04 -16.61
N ASP A 79 12.87 -0.95 -17.84
CA ASP A 79 11.89 -1.87 -18.40
C ASP A 79 12.37 -3.33 -18.38
N ALA A 80 13.58 -3.59 -18.88
CA ALA A 80 14.15 -4.94 -18.92
C ALA A 80 14.40 -5.51 -17.52
N LYS A 81 14.78 -4.66 -16.55
CA LYS A 81 14.97 -5.08 -15.16
C LYS A 81 13.64 -5.35 -14.47
N LEU A 82 12.63 -4.52 -14.71
CA LEU A 82 11.26 -4.71 -14.23
C LEU A 82 10.65 -5.99 -14.79
N ASP A 83 10.92 -6.33 -16.04
CA ASP A 83 10.48 -7.60 -16.65
C ASP A 83 11.08 -8.82 -15.94
N LYS A 84 12.36 -8.77 -15.57
CA LYS A 84 12.99 -9.85 -14.80
C LYS A 84 12.36 -10.03 -13.42
N ILE A 85 12.08 -8.92 -12.72
CA ILE A 85 11.41 -8.95 -11.41
C ILE A 85 9.98 -9.49 -11.56
N PHE A 86 9.27 -9.02 -12.58
CA PHE A 86 7.90 -9.42 -12.87
C PHE A 86 7.80 -10.91 -13.20
N ASN A 87 8.64 -11.42 -14.10
CA ASN A 87 8.67 -12.84 -14.45
C ASN A 87 8.96 -13.69 -13.22
N LYS A 88 9.92 -13.26 -12.37
CA LYS A 88 10.21 -13.94 -11.10
C LYS A 88 9.03 -13.88 -10.12
N LEU A 89 8.28 -12.78 -10.09
CA LEU A 89 7.07 -12.65 -9.27
C LEU A 89 5.99 -13.64 -9.72
N LEU A 90 5.84 -13.88 -11.02
CA LEU A 90 4.86 -14.83 -11.55
C LEU A 90 5.13 -16.27 -11.12
N ASP A 91 6.39 -16.66 -10.90
CA ASP A 91 6.75 -17.98 -10.35
C ASP A 91 6.07 -18.24 -8.99
N TYR A 92 5.80 -17.18 -8.21
CA TYR A 92 5.17 -17.25 -6.88
C TYR A 92 3.69 -16.86 -6.89
N MET A 93 3.13 -16.51 -8.05
CA MET A 93 1.72 -16.16 -8.25
C MET A 93 1.09 -17.09 -9.27
N PRO A 94 0.65 -18.30 -8.86
CA PRO A 94 0.03 -19.25 -9.77
C PRO A 94 -1.29 -18.69 -10.34
N LEU A 95 -1.69 -19.21 -11.50
CA LEU A 95 -3.03 -18.97 -12.01
C LEU A 95 -4.06 -19.62 -11.07
N PRO A 96 -5.26 -19.02 -10.96
CA PRO A 96 -6.37 -19.74 -10.35
C PRO A 96 -6.56 -21.09 -11.06
N PRO A 97 -6.74 -22.19 -10.32
CA PRO A 97 -6.95 -23.50 -10.92
C PRO A 97 -8.21 -23.50 -11.79
N ASP A 98 -8.17 -24.21 -12.92
CA ASP A 98 -9.24 -24.24 -13.93
C ASP A 98 -10.50 -25.03 -13.51
N THR A 99 -10.65 -25.44 -12.25
CA THR A 99 -11.56 -26.52 -11.87
C THR A 99 -12.87 -26.07 -11.24
N ASP A 100 -13.92 -26.75 -11.71
CA ASP A 100 -15.23 -26.92 -11.09
C ASP A 100 -15.13 -27.06 -9.56
N PRO A 101 -16.06 -26.44 -8.80
CA PRO A 101 -16.06 -26.39 -7.33
C PRO A 101 -16.21 -27.75 -6.62
N GLU A 102 -16.21 -28.88 -7.35
CA GLU A 102 -16.51 -30.22 -6.82
C GLU A 102 -15.31 -31.16 -6.68
N ASN A 103 -14.06 -30.71 -6.89
CA ASN A 103 -12.88 -31.60 -6.75
C ASN A 103 -12.09 -31.33 -5.46
N PRO A 104 -12.46 -31.94 -4.31
CA PRO A 104 -11.85 -31.69 -2.99
C PRO A 104 -10.40 -32.18 -2.85
N ASN A 105 -9.84 -32.83 -3.88
CA ASN A 105 -8.48 -33.36 -3.89
C ASN A 105 -7.44 -32.42 -4.53
N GLN A 106 -7.83 -31.24 -5.04
CA GLN A 106 -6.83 -30.25 -5.43
C GLN A 106 -6.28 -29.56 -4.17
N SER A 107 -5.08 -29.95 -3.78
CA SER A 107 -4.32 -29.28 -2.73
C SER A 107 -4.15 -27.80 -3.10
N GLU A 108 -4.74 -26.91 -2.32
CA GLU A 108 -4.57 -25.45 -2.47
C GLU A 108 -3.07 -25.14 -2.50
N PRO A 109 -2.55 -24.46 -3.55
CA PRO A 109 -1.13 -24.22 -3.68
C PRO A 109 -0.64 -23.42 -2.48
N ARG A 110 0.45 -23.89 -1.85
CA ARG A 110 1.06 -23.19 -0.72
C ARG A 110 1.58 -21.84 -1.20
N LEU A 111 0.89 -20.77 -0.84
CA LEU A 111 1.28 -19.42 -1.22
C LEU A 111 2.43 -18.92 -0.34
N GLU A 112 3.52 -18.52 -0.98
CA GLU A 112 4.70 -18.01 -0.29
C GLU A 112 4.64 -16.48 -0.10
N PHE A 113 3.80 -16.04 0.83
CA PHE A 113 3.54 -14.61 1.05
C PHE A 113 4.80 -13.76 1.25
N SER A 114 5.81 -14.26 1.98
CA SER A 114 7.04 -13.52 2.24
C SER A 114 7.87 -13.26 0.98
N HIS A 115 7.98 -14.23 0.07
CA HIS A 115 8.67 -14.05 -1.22
C HIS A 115 7.90 -13.05 -2.10
N VAL A 116 6.56 -13.17 -2.12
CA VAL A 116 5.68 -12.26 -2.85
C VAL A 116 5.77 -10.82 -2.32
N GLU A 117 5.79 -10.62 -1.00
CA GLU A 117 5.99 -9.28 -0.41
C GLU A 117 7.29 -8.63 -0.92
N CYS A 118 8.40 -9.37 -0.90
CA CYS A 118 9.69 -8.85 -1.35
C CYS A 118 9.67 -8.44 -2.83
N LEU A 119 9.18 -9.34 -3.70
CA LEU A 119 9.16 -9.12 -5.15
C LEU A 119 8.14 -8.06 -5.56
N MET A 120 6.95 -8.06 -4.96
CA MET A 120 5.94 -7.02 -5.20
C MET A 120 6.43 -5.66 -4.72
N TYR A 121 7.09 -5.59 -3.56
CA TYR A 121 7.65 -4.34 -3.07
C TYR A 121 8.72 -3.80 -4.04
N ALA A 122 9.66 -4.65 -4.46
CA ALA A 122 10.69 -4.27 -5.41
C ALA A 122 10.08 -3.80 -6.75
N TYR A 123 9.15 -4.58 -7.31
CA TYR A 123 8.45 -4.22 -8.55
C TYR A 123 7.69 -2.90 -8.42
N HIS A 124 6.95 -2.69 -7.33
CA HIS A 124 6.20 -1.47 -7.08
C HIS A 124 7.12 -0.25 -6.91
N ARG A 125 8.22 -0.42 -6.18
CA ARG A 125 9.17 0.66 -5.90
C ARG A 125 9.88 1.12 -7.16
N LEU A 126 10.35 0.18 -7.99
CA LEU A 126 11.06 0.46 -9.23
C LEU A 126 10.12 0.82 -10.39
N GLY A 127 8.89 0.31 -10.37
CA GLY A 127 7.85 0.58 -11.37
C GLY A 127 7.48 2.05 -11.49
N LYS A 128 7.70 2.85 -10.44
CA LYS A 128 7.56 4.33 -10.47
C LYS A 128 8.42 4.99 -11.56
N GLN A 129 9.54 4.37 -11.92
CA GLN A 129 10.47 4.90 -12.92
C GLN A 129 10.03 4.56 -14.35
N SER A 130 9.16 3.56 -14.51
CA SER A 130 8.59 3.21 -15.81
C SER A 130 7.13 2.72 -15.66
N PRO A 131 6.18 3.64 -15.43
CA PRO A 131 4.79 3.32 -15.11
C PRO A 131 4.06 2.63 -16.27
N ASP A 132 4.54 2.82 -17.50
CA ASP A 132 3.90 2.28 -18.70
C ASP A 132 4.31 0.83 -19.00
N THR A 133 5.30 0.27 -18.29
CA THR A 133 5.78 -1.11 -18.52
C THR A 133 4.66 -2.14 -18.53
N LEU A 134 3.73 -2.03 -17.57
CA LEU A 134 2.63 -2.97 -17.44
C LEU A 134 1.46 -2.67 -18.38
N THR A 135 1.31 -1.43 -18.87
CA THR A 135 0.20 -1.03 -19.75
C THR A 135 0.51 -1.23 -21.24
N LYS A 136 1.80 -1.38 -21.61
CA LYS A 136 2.25 -1.69 -22.98
C LYS A 136 1.67 -3.01 -23.51
N ASP A 137 1.55 -4.01 -22.65
CA ASP A 137 1.03 -5.34 -22.99
C ASP A 137 -0.29 -5.61 -22.24
N GLN A 138 -1.40 -5.46 -22.97
CA GLN A 138 -2.74 -5.58 -22.39
C GLN A 138 -3.07 -7.02 -21.98
N ASP A 139 -2.53 -8.02 -22.66
CA ASP A 139 -2.83 -9.42 -22.34
C ASP A 139 -2.03 -9.86 -21.12
N ARG A 140 -0.77 -9.43 -21.01
CA ARG A 140 0.02 -9.57 -19.78
C ARG A 140 -0.64 -8.87 -18.59
N LEU A 141 -1.20 -7.68 -18.77
CA LEU A 141 -1.92 -6.97 -17.70
C LEU A 141 -3.18 -7.73 -17.25
N LYS A 142 -3.94 -8.31 -18.19
CA LYS A 142 -5.12 -9.14 -17.87
C LYS A 142 -4.72 -10.40 -17.09
N ASP A 143 -3.72 -11.13 -17.57
CA ASP A 143 -3.17 -12.31 -16.89
C ASP A 143 -2.72 -11.97 -15.46
N PHE A 144 -1.98 -10.87 -15.32
CA PHE A 144 -1.52 -10.42 -14.01
C PHE A 144 -2.69 -10.05 -13.08
N LYS A 145 -3.71 -9.35 -13.57
CA LYS A 145 -4.92 -9.03 -12.79
C LYS A 145 -5.65 -10.28 -12.31
N LEU A 146 -5.71 -11.33 -13.14
CA LEU A 146 -6.31 -12.61 -12.76
C LEU A 146 -5.52 -13.27 -11.61
N ARG A 147 -4.19 -13.30 -11.70
CA ARG A 147 -3.30 -13.81 -10.64
C ARG A 147 -3.41 -13.00 -9.36
N LEU A 148 -3.42 -11.67 -9.45
CA LEU A 148 -3.62 -10.78 -8.30
C LEU A 148 -4.98 -11.03 -7.62
N GLN A 149 -6.04 -11.28 -8.41
CA GLN A 149 -7.37 -11.57 -7.87
C GLN A 149 -7.38 -12.91 -7.12
N TYR A 150 -6.76 -13.94 -7.69
CA TYR A 150 -6.59 -15.23 -7.02
C TYR A 150 -5.79 -15.09 -5.72
N PHE A 151 -4.65 -14.40 -5.78
CA PHE A 151 -3.80 -14.18 -4.62
C PHE A 151 -4.50 -13.37 -3.51
N ALA A 152 -5.29 -12.36 -3.88
CA ALA A 152 -6.08 -11.57 -2.94
C ALA A 152 -7.11 -12.43 -2.17
N ARG A 153 -7.74 -13.41 -2.83
CA ARG A 153 -8.64 -14.37 -2.17
C ARG A 153 -7.88 -15.23 -1.14
N GLY A 154 -6.72 -15.77 -1.51
CA GLY A 154 -5.87 -16.54 -0.61
C GLY A 154 -5.42 -15.74 0.62
N ILE A 155 -5.05 -14.46 0.42
CA ILE A 155 -4.69 -13.55 1.52
C ILE A 155 -5.86 -13.36 2.50
N GLN A 156 -7.09 -13.19 2.03
CA GLN A 156 -8.24 -12.95 2.90
C GLN A 156 -8.49 -14.13 3.86
N GLY A 157 -8.43 -15.37 3.35
CA GLY A 157 -8.54 -16.58 4.16
C GLY A 157 -7.42 -16.69 5.19
N TYR A 158 -6.18 -16.37 4.78
CA TYR A 158 -5.03 -16.42 5.68
C TYR A 158 -5.07 -15.33 6.77
N ILE A 159 -5.46 -14.09 6.44
CA ILE A 159 -5.67 -13.01 7.41
C ILE A 159 -6.72 -13.42 8.45
N LYS A 160 -7.82 -14.05 8.03
CA LYS A 160 -8.86 -14.52 8.96
C LYS A 160 -8.29 -15.51 9.98
N LYS A 161 -7.57 -16.55 9.51
CA LYS A 161 -6.91 -17.54 10.37
C LYS A 161 -5.90 -16.90 11.34
N LEU A 162 -5.09 -15.95 10.85
CA LEU A 162 -4.11 -15.23 11.68
C LEU A 162 -4.77 -14.35 12.74
N ARG A 163 -5.86 -13.65 12.40
CA ARG A 163 -6.61 -12.81 13.35
C ARG A 163 -7.29 -13.64 14.42
N GLU A 164 -7.91 -14.76 14.05
CA GLU A 164 -8.50 -15.70 15.00
C GLU A 164 -7.44 -16.27 15.94
N ALA A 165 -6.27 -16.67 15.42
CA ALA A 165 -5.16 -17.19 16.22
C ALA A 165 -4.49 -16.17 17.15
N LEU A 166 -4.70 -14.88 16.92
CA LEU A 166 -4.17 -13.79 17.75
C LEU A 166 -5.26 -13.08 18.58
N HIS A 167 -6.52 -13.47 18.40
CA HIS A 167 -7.64 -12.84 19.10
C HIS A 167 -7.56 -13.10 20.61
N GLY A 168 -7.78 -12.06 21.41
CA GLY A 168 -7.79 -12.16 22.88
C GLY A 168 -6.41 -12.34 23.53
N LYS A 169 -5.31 -12.38 22.76
CA LYS A 169 -3.96 -12.54 23.32
C LYS A 169 -3.45 -11.25 23.96
N THR A 170 -2.82 -11.40 25.12
CA THR A 170 -2.22 -10.27 25.85
C THR A 170 -0.94 -9.77 25.17
N ALA A 171 -0.51 -8.54 25.51
CA ALA A 171 0.71 -7.96 24.92
C ALA A 171 1.99 -8.76 25.22
N GLU A 172 2.01 -9.51 26.33
CA GLU A 172 3.12 -10.40 26.68
C GLU A 172 3.09 -11.69 25.87
N GLU A 173 1.92 -12.29 25.68
CA GLU A 173 1.74 -13.46 24.82
C GLU A 173 2.13 -13.18 23.37
N LEU A 174 1.87 -11.96 22.87
CA LEU A 174 2.29 -11.54 21.53
C LEU A 174 3.81 -11.50 21.34
N LYS A 175 4.60 -11.50 22.42
CA LYS A 175 6.07 -11.56 22.37
C LYS A 175 6.63 -12.98 22.30
N THR A 176 5.80 -14.01 22.41
CA THR A 176 6.23 -15.39 22.14
C THR A 176 6.67 -15.53 20.69
N GLU A 177 7.70 -16.35 20.42
CA GLU A 177 8.24 -16.52 19.07
C GLU A 177 7.17 -16.94 18.06
N GLU A 178 6.25 -17.82 18.46
CA GLU A 178 5.13 -18.25 17.63
C GLU A 178 4.20 -17.07 17.25
N ASN A 179 3.85 -16.21 18.22
CA ASN A 179 2.96 -15.08 17.96
C ASN A 179 3.68 -13.96 17.20
N LYS A 180 4.98 -13.75 17.41
CA LYS A 180 5.79 -12.83 16.59
C LYS A 180 5.73 -13.20 15.12
N ILE A 181 5.87 -14.48 14.79
CA ILE A 181 5.76 -14.97 13.39
C ILE A 181 4.36 -14.66 12.83
N LYS A 182 3.30 -14.91 13.60
CA LYS A 182 1.91 -14.61 13.20
C LYS A 182 1.67 -13.10 13.01
N VAL A 183 2.25 -12.26 13.86
CA VAL A 183 2.19 -10.79 13.75
C VAL A 183 2.94 -10.30 12.51
N ILE A 184 4.13 -10.82 12.22
CA ILE A 184 4.88 -10.51 11.00
C ILE A 184 4.07 -10.94 9.77
N ALA A 185 3.47 -12.15 9.80
CA ALA A 185 2.63 -12.64 8.71
C ALA A 185 1.38 -11.75 8.47
N LEU A 186 0.78 -11.20 9.53
CA LEU A 186 -0.29 -10.20 9.40
C LEU A 186 0.20 -8.92 8.73
N LYS A 187 1.41 -8.46 9.04
CA LYS A 187 2.00 -7.29 8.40
C LYS A 187 2.32 -7.56 6.92
N THR A 188 2.92 -8.71 6.61
CA THR A 188 3.19 -9.19 5.25
C THR A 188 1.92 -9.20 4.40
N THR A 189 0.85 -9.82 4.89
CA THR A 189 -0.42 -9.91 4.16
C THR A 189 -1.11 -8.54 3.98
N SER A 190 -1.04 -7.66 4.97
CA SER A 190 -1.53 -6.28 4.87
C SER A 190 -0.76 -5.45 3.84
N ASN A 191 0.58 -5.61 3.83
CA ASN A 191 1.47 -4.98 2.86
C ASN A 191 1.12 -5.40 1.44
N ILE A 192 1.00 -6.71 1.19
CA ILE A 192 0.62 -7.24 -0.12
C ILE A 192 -0.74 -6.71 -0.55
N ASN A 193 -1.76 -6.73 0.31
CA ASN A 193 -3.09 -6.17 -0.01
C ASN A 193 -3.03 -4.70 -0.44
N THR A 194 -2.15 -3.90 0.16
CA THR A 194 -1.97 -2.50 -0.20
C THR A 194 -1.36 -2.38 -1.60
N LEU A 195 -0.32 -3.16 -1.90
CA LEU A 195 0.31 -3.18 -3.23
C LEU A 195 -0.63 -3.72 -4.32
N ILE A 196 -1.43 -4.74 -4.00
CA ILE A 196 -2.46 -5.29 -4.90
C ILE A 196 -3.45 -4.19 -5.30
N LYS A 197 -3.99 -3.43 -4.33
CA LYS A 197 -4.93 -2.33 -4.61
C LYS A 197 -4.32 -1.30 -5.56
N ASP A 198 -3.07 -0.94 -5.33
CA ASP A 198 -2.31 -0.01 -6.17
C ASP A 198 -2.23 -0.52 -7.62
N LEU A 199 -1.86 -1.78 -7.82
CA LEU A 199 -1.71 -2.41 -9.14
C LEU A 199 -3.05 -2.70 -9.86
N PHE A 200 -4.18 -2.72 -9.15
CA PHE A 200 -5.51 -2.86 -9.75
C PHE A 200 -6.08 -1.57 -10.35
N HIS A 201 -5.50 -0.40 -10.06
CA HIS A 201 -5.92 0.84 -10.70
C HIS A 201 -5.74 0.76 -12.22
N SER A 202 -6.52 1.54 -12.97
CA SER A 202 -6.41 1.65 -14.42
C SER A 202 -6.20 3.12 -14.79
N PRO A 203 -4.94 3.54 -15.09
CA PRO A 203 -3.70 2.76 -15.11
C PRO A 203 -3.19 2.37 -13.69
N PRO A 204 -2.29 1.37 -13.57
CA PRO A 204 -1.70 0.95 -12.29
C PRO A 204 -1.09 2.12 -11.51
N SER A 205 -1.30 2.14 -10.19
CA SER A 205 -0.79 3.17 -9.29
C SER A 205 0.45 2.66 -8.55
N PHE A 206 1.44 3.53 -8.40
CA PHE A 206 2.65 3.25 -7.62
C PHE A 206 2.83 4.25 -6.46
N LYS A 207 1.73 4.66 -5.83
CA LYS A 207 1.73 5.77 -4.85
C LYS A 207 1.92 5.30 -3.42
N SER A 208 1.38 4.14 -3.07
CA SER A 208 1.42 3.63 -1.71
C SER A 208 2.86 3.46 -1.21
N VAL A 209 3.07 3.74 0.07
CA VAL A 209 4.35 3.53 0.75
C VAL A 209 4.09 2.57 1.89
N ILE A 210 4.76 1.42 1.87
CA ILE A 210 4.65 0.40 2.91
C ILE A 210 6.00 0.23 3.61
N SER A 211 5.95 -0.14 4.89
CA SER A 211 7.13 -0.57 5.65
C SER A 211 7.23 -2.09 5.58
N LEU A 212 8.36 -2.62 5.10
CA LEU A 212 8.63 -4.05 5.00
C LEU A 212 8.32 -4.77 6.33
N SER A 213 7.74 -5.96 6.25
CA SER A 213 7.19 -6.67 7.42
C SER A 213 8.23 -6.96 8.50
N TRP A 214 9.45 -7.34 8.10
CA TRP A 214 10.57 -7.63 8.99
C TRP A 214 11.35 -6.39 9.46
N LYS A 215 10.98 -5.19 8.98
CA LYS A 215 11.55 -3.95 9.49
C LYS A 215 10.72 -3.41 10.65
N PRO A 216 11.36 -2.79 11.66
CA PRO A 216 10.63 -2.05 12.67
C PRO A 216 9.74 -1.01 11.98
N THR A 217 8.45 -1.01 12.30
CA THR A 217 7.61 0.14 11.97
C THR A 217 8.10 1.24 12.90
N THR A 218 8.85 2.21 12.38
CA THR A 218 9.27 3.38 13.14
C THR A 218 8.02 4.12 13.59
N GLY A 219 7.53 3.81 14.80
CA GLY A 219 6.57 4.64 15.48
C GLY A 219 7.25 5.97 15.77
N ALA A 220 6.78 7.04 15.13
CA ALA A 220 6.89 8.42 15.63
C ALA A 220 8.26 8.84 16.24
N ALA A 221 9.37 8.43 15.65
CA ALA A 221 10.66 9.05 15.93
C ALA A 221 10.79 10.27 15.03
N LYS A 222 10.63 11.45 15.63
CA LYS A 222 11.03 12.73 15.05
C LYS A 222 12.47 12.59 14.55
N ASP A 223 12.64 12.60 13.24
CA ASP A 223 13.82 13.18 12.64
C ASP A 223 13.39 13.98 11.41
N GLY A 224 13.67 15.28 11.46
CA GLY A 224 13.04 16.28 10.61
C GLY A 224 12.89 17.60 11.36
N GLY A 225 14.03 18.25 11.64
CA GLY A 225 14.04 19.64 12.06
C GLY A 225 13.47 20.56 10.97
N THR A 226 12.46 21.33 11.39
CA THR A 226 12.12 22.71 10.95
C THR A 226 11.67 22.85 9.49
N THR A 227 10.39 23.17 9.19
CA THR A 227 9.78 24.47 9.50
C THR A 227 8.23 24.39 9.58
N SER A 228 7.72 25.12 10.56
CA SER A 228 6.34 25.38 11.03
C SER A 228 5.15 25.31 10.05
N THR A 229 4.01 24.78 10.54
CA THR A 229 2.87 25.61 11.01
C THR A 229 1.74 24.76 11.65
N GLY A 230 1.43 25.05 12.92
CA GLY A 230 0.05 25.10 13.43
C GLY A 230 -0.67 23.81 13.86
N GLN A 231 -0.27 23.15 14.95
CA GLN A 231 -1.22 22.39 15.79
C GLN A 231 -0.99 22.64 17.28
N LYS A 232 -2.06 23.11 17.93
CA LYS A 232 -2.13 23.56 19.32
C LYS A 232 -1.84 22.39 20.28
N ARG A 233 -0.85 22.53 21.14
CA ARG A 233 -0.53 21.57 22.21
C ARG A 233 -1.62 21.64 23.28
N HIS A 234 -2.39 20.57 23.46
CA HIS A 234 -3.11 20.35 24.71
C HIS A 234 -2.10 19.78 25.73
N THR A 235 -1.84 20.54 26.78
CA THR A 235 -1.11 20.05 27.96
C THR A 235 -2.00 19.06 28.74
N PRO A 236 -1.49 17.90 29.15
CA PRO A 236 -2.21 16.99 30.03
C PRO A 236 -2.35 17.60 31.43
N ILE A 237 -3.57 17.58 31.97
CA ILE A 237 -3.91 18.07 33.31
C ILE A 237 -3.61 16.96 34.33
N THR A 238 -2.71 17.23 35.28
CA THR A 238 -2.50 16.41 36.49
C THR A 238 -3.40 16.95 37.61
N PHE A 239 -4.31 16.13 38.16
CA PHE A 239 -5.11 16.49 39.33
C PHE A 239 -4.53 15.84 40.59
N SER A 240 -4.02 16.67 41.50
CA SER A 240 -3.84 16.36 42.92
C SER A 240 -5.17 16.59 43.66
N SER A 241 -5.44 15.72 44.63
CA SER A 241 -6.60 15.69 45.52
C SER A 241 -6.64 16.88 46.47
N ASP A 242 -7.74 17.65 46.49
CA ASP A 242 -8.54 17.96 47.69
C ASP A 242 -9.81 18.77 47.35
N SER A 243 -10.88 18.48 48.09
CA SER A 243 -12.33 18.76 47.88
C SER A 243 -12.78 20.23 48.14
N PRO A 244 -14.09 20.63 48.12
CA PRO A 244 -15.30 20.08 47.48
C PRO A 244 -16.16 21.12 46.68
N SER A 245 -17.17 20.59 45.96
CA SER A 245 -18.48 21.22 45.62
C SER A 245 -18.60 22.20 44.44
N SER A 246 -19.24 21.75 43.35
CA SER A 246 -20.60 22.19 42.98
C SER A 246 -21.11 21.42 41.75
N LYS A 247 -22.36 20.97 41.83
CA LYS A 247 -23.12 20.28 40.77
C LYS A 247 -23.45 21.31 39.67
N HIS A 248 -23.43 20.91 38.39
CA HIS A 248 -24.50 21.31 37.46
C HIS A 248 -24.68 20.36 36.28
N TYR A 249 -25.94 20.27 35.88
CA TYR A 249 -26.61 19.24 35.08
C TYR A 249 -26.35 19.28 33.56
N LYS A 250 -26.63 18.13 32.92
CA LYS A 250 -26.83 17.94 31.47
C LYS A 250 -27.88 18.92 30.89
N THR A 251 -27.65 19.44 29.69
CA THR A 251 -28.75 19.82 28.77
C THR A 251 -28.34 19.64 27.30
N GLU A 252 -29.32 19.21 26.50
CA GLU A 252 -29.28 18.83 25.09
C GLU A 252 -29.15 20.00 24.09
N LYS A 253 -28.75 19.64 22.86
CA LYS A 253 -29.07 20.23 21.54
C LYS A 253 -29.57 21.69 21.49
N SER A 254 -28.75 22.58 20.91
CA SER A 254 -29.24 23.57 19.93
C SER A 254 -28.11 24.31 19.21
N GLN A 255 -28.30 24.52 17.91
CA GLN A 255 -27.87 25.63 17.05
C GLN A 255 -26.36 25.92 16.86
N ARG A 256 -25.96 25.85 15.58
CA ARG A 256 -24.69 26.33 15.04
C ARG A 256 -24.56 27.83 15.29
N GLU A 257 -23.62 28.22 16.13
CA GLU A 257 -23.26 29.63 16.31
C GLU A 257 -22.45 30.12 15.10
N ILE A 258 -23.02 31.11 14.41
CA ILE A 258 -22.40 31.84 13.30
C ILE A 258 -21.40 32.83 13.90
N TYR A 259 -20.12 32.68 13.56
CA TYR A 259 -19.05 33.53 14.07
C TYR A 259 -19.20 34.97 13.60
N GLN A 260 -19.27 35.90 14.56
CA GLN A 260 -19.11 37.33 14.31
C GLN A 260 -17.66 37.71 14.60
N PRO A 261 -16.91 38.27 13.63
CA PRO A 261 -15.55 38.70 13.88
C PRO A 261 -15.53 39.93 14.81
N PRO A 262 -14.55 40.02 15.72
CA PRO A 262 -14.44 41.12 16.67
C PRO A 262 -14.21 42.45 15.95
N SER A 263 -15.15 43.37 16.13
CA SER A 263 -15.04 44.75 15.69
C SER A 263 -14.11 45.55 16.62
N GLY A 264 -13.13 46.22 16.03
CA GLY A 264 -12.48 47.39 16.61
C GLY A 264 -11.18 47.13 17.36
N LYS A 265 -10.06 47.55 16.75
CA LYS A 265 -9.01 48.37 17.40
C LYS A 265 -7.82 48.78 16.52
N TYR A 266 -7.83 48.50 15.21
CA TYR A 266 -6.85 49.09 14.28
C TYR A 266 -7.48 49.40 12.92
N SER A 267 -8.05 50.59 12.76
CA SER A 267 -8.33 51.16 11.43
C SER A 267 -8.47 52.67 11.53
N THR A 268 -7.37 53.38 11.25
CA THR A 268 -7.43 54.75 10.74
C THR A 268 -6.14 55.05 9.97
N LYS A 269 -6.33 55.55 8.73
CA LYS A 269 -5.36 56.16 7.80
C LYS A 269 -4.63 55.18 6.86
N VAL A 270 -5.21 54.92 5.69
CA VAL A 270 -4.92 55.64 4.43
C VAL A 270 -6.13 55.47 3.49
N SER A 271 -6.52 56.58 2.89
CA SER A 271 -7.66 56.74 1.97
C SER A 271 -7.24 56.53 0.51
N SER A 272 -8.25 56.30 -0.33
CA SER A 272 -8.36 56.51 -1.79
C SER A 272 -7.66 55.54 -2.75
N TYR A 273 -8.45 54.68 -3.42
CA TYR A 273 -8.85 54.90 -4.82
C TYR A 273 -10.08 54.05 -5.22
N THR A 274 -10.92 54.62 -6.08
CA THR A 274 -12.30 54.27 -6.45
C THR A 274 -12.45 53.09 -7.42
N PRO A 275 -13.57 52.32 -7.34
CA PRO A 275 -13.98 51.35 -8.36
C PRO A 275 -14.86 52.00 -9.45
N TYR A 276 -14.59 51.68 -10.70
CA TYR A 276 -15.42 52.10 -11.84
C TYR A 276 -16.66 51.18 -11.94
N GLN A 277 -17.82 51.74 -11.56
CA GLN A 277 -19.14 51.47 -12.17
C GLN A 277 -19.02 51.58 -13.70
N GLN A 278 -19.78 50.98 -14.60
CA GLN A 278 -21.16 50.49 -14.66
C GLN A 278 -21.28 49.99 -16.12
N GLN A 279 -22.07 48.98 -16.42
CA GLN A 279 -23.21 49.27 -17.31
C GLN A 279 -24.32 48.23 -17.21
N SER A 280 -25.41 48.74 -16.67
CA SER A 280 -26.76 48.21 -16.69
C SER A 280 -27.35 48.32 -18.10
N ARG A 281 -28.11 47.29 -18.49
CA ARG A 281 -29.28 47.31 -19.40
C ARG A 281 -29.70 45.85 -19.52
N GLY A 282 -30.90 45.41 -19.21
CA GLY A 282 -32.23 46.03 -19.24
C GLY A 282 -33.14 44.90 -19.71
N GLY A 283 -34.15 44.56 -18.90
CA GLY A 283 -34.92 43.32 -19.08
C GLY A 283 -35.84 43.28 -20.30
N ARG A 284 -36.49 42.13 -20.49
CA ARG A 284 -37.96 41.97 -20.61
C ARG A 284 -38.33 40.52 -20.95
N ALA A 285 -39.42 40.10 -20.32
CA ALA A 285 -40.15 38.86 -20.55
C ALA A 285 -40.78 38.78 -21.95
N ARG A 286 -41.00 37.56 -22.44
CA ARG A 286 -42.23 37.14 -23.15
C ARG A 286 -42.24 35.61 -23.35
N GLY A 287 -43.34 34.98 -22.94
CA GLY A 287 -43.62 33.57 -23.15
C GLY A 287 -44.41 33.25 -24.42
N ARG A 288 -45.03 32.05 -24.41
CA ARG A 288 -45.78 31.29 -25.45
C ARG A 288 -44.90 30.59 -26.49
N GLY A 289 -45.10 29.31 -26.85
CA GLY A 289 -46.14 28.31 -26.57
C GLY A 289 -46.15 27.26 -27.71
N GLY A 290 -46.73 26.07 -27.47
CA GLY A 290 -46.99 25.01 -28.48
C GLY A 290 -46.07 23.79 -28.37
N PHE A 291 -46.38 22.66 -27.73
CA PHE A 291 -47.50 21.70 -27.85
C PHE A 291 -47.51 20.86 -29.14
N ARG A 292 -47.03 19.60 -29.03
CA ARG A 292 -47.45 18.32 -29.64
C ARG A 292 -46.37 17.29 -29.23
N GLY A 293 -46.60 16.19 -28.53
CA GLY A 293 -47.80 15.38 -28.33
C GLY A 293 -47.50 13.95 -28.82
N THR A 294 -47.88 12.95 -28.00
CA THR A 294 -47.91 11.47 -28.24
C THR A 294 -46.70 10.73 -27.64
N THR A 295 -46.73 10.12 -26.44
CA THR A 295 -47.64 9.13 -25.79
C THR A 295 -47.31 7.67 -26.14
N ARG A 296 -47.33 6.83 -25.07
CA ARG A 296 -47.20 5.35 -24.95
C ARG A 296 -45.78 4.94 -24.52
N GLY A 297 -45.46 4.52 -23.29
CA GLY A 297 -46.26 3.97 -22.19
C GLY A 297 -46.31 2.44 -22.26
N PHE A 298 -45.52 1.73 -21.44
CA PHE A 298 -45.69 0.33 -20.97
C PHE A 298 -44.53 0.00 -20.00
N ARG A 299 -44.68 0.13 -18.67
CA ARG A 299 -45.06 -0.92 -17.69
C ARG A 299 -44.45 -2.32 -17.94
N GLY A 300 -43.45 -2.64 -17.11
CA GLY A 300 -43.44 -3.84 -16.24
C GLY A 300 -42.89 -5.15 -16.82
N GLY A 301 -41.96 -5.77 -16.09
CA GLY A 301 -41.60 -7.17 -16.34
C GLY A 301 -40.35 -7.65 -15.59
N ARG A 302 -40.52 -8.06 -14.34
CA ARG A 302 -39.60 -8.99 -13.65
C ARG A 302 -39.71 -10.36 -14.34
N ASN A 303 -38.60 -11.07 -14.53
CA ASN A 303 -38.53 -12.51 -14.24
C ASN A 303 -37.08 -13.02 -14.28
N TRP A 304 -36.57 -13.28 -13.07
CA TRP A 304 -35.55 -14.28 -12.83
C TRP A 304 -36.18 -15.68 -12.91
N ARG A 305 -35.37 -16.66 -13.34
CA ARG A 305 -35.57 -18.12 -13.37
C ARG A 305 -35.93 -18.72 -14.73
N ARG A 306 -35.01 -19.53 -15.24
CA ARG A 306 -35.31 -20.83 -15.83
C ARG A 306 -34.14 -21.79 -15.63
N ASN A 307 -34.37 -22.79 -14.79
CA ASN A 307 -33.75 -24.11 -14.93
C ASN A 307 -34.55 -24.86 -16.00
N TYR A 308 -33.84 -25.56 -16.87
CA TYR A 308 -34.07 -26.96 -17.23
C TYR A 308 -32.71 -27.56 -17.52
#